data_AF-A0A9E3UXM2-F1
#
_entry.id   AF-A0A9E3UXM2-F1
#
_cell.length_a   1.000
_cell.length_b   1.000
_cell.length_c   1.000
_cell.angle_alpha   90.00
_cell.angle_beta   90.00
_cell.angle_gamma   90.00
#
_symmetry.space_group_name_H-M   'P 1'
#
loop_
_entity.id
_entity.type
_entity.pdbx_description
1 polymer ?
#
loop_
_entity_poly.entity_id
_entity_poly.type
_entity_poly.pdbx_seq_one_letter_code
_entity_poly.pdbx_strand_id
1 'polypeptide(L)'
;MKIAKRFILSLSALVLLSGVAFAVPAMATEGADSTTGTQTKTEVESHAKDLTEQLKTQAKTQLSEKKAATKAQTQEHRQKACEARKANLTKRMSKAVTQANKHKEVFDKIYSRVKTFYEDKNLSVSDYDSLTADVDTAQAGAATSIEALSSLDVSVDCTSQNVAETVSTFQQGVKSTRDSLKTYRTSLTHLIKSIKGASTSTDKSTNTESSTNETGQ
;
A
#
# COMPACT_ATOMS: atom_id res chain seq x y z
N MET A 1 14.31 -18.67 17.65
CA MET A 1 14.33 -18.01 16.32
C MET A 1 14.36 -16.50 16.51
N LYS A 2 15.47 -15.83 16.16
CA LYS A 2 15.67 -14.39 16.35
C LYS A 2 15.39 -13.66 15.04
N ILE A 3 14.43 -12.73 15.03
CA ILE A 3 14.10 -11.91 13.86
C ILE A 3 14.95 -10.64 13.93
N ALA A 4 15.93 -10.54 13.05
CA ALA A 4 16.74 -9.33 12.88
C ALA A 4 15.99 -8.33 11.98
N LYS A 5 15.51 -7.23 12.56
CA LYS A 5 15.10 -6.02 11.84
C LYS A 5 16.35 -5.30 11.32
N ARG A 6 16.40 -5.00 10.03
CA ARG A 6 17.30 -4.01 9.44
C ARG A 6 16.49 -3.04 8.60
N PHE A 7 16.12 -1.92 9.21
CA PHE A 7 15.69 -0.70 8.52
C PHE A 7 16.96 0.15 8.35
N ILE A 8 17.44 0.28 7.12
CA ILE A 8 18.51 1.21 6.77
C ILE A 8 17.83 2.49 6.29
N LEU A 9 17.79 3.49 7.17
CA LEU A 9 17.51 4.89 6.84
C LEU A 9 18.76 5.45 6.14
N SER A 10 18.69 5.61 4.83
CA SER A 10 19.70 6.35 4.05
C SER A 10 19.28 7.82 3.99
N LEU A 11 19.74 8.61 4.95
CA LEU A 11 19.63 10.07 4.94
C LEU A 11 20.95 10.63 4.37
N SER A 12 21.03 10.76 3.05
CA SER A 12 22.18 11.39 2.39
C SER A 12 21.85 12.84 2.08
N ALA A 13 22.27 13.73 2.98
CA ALA A 13 22.44 15.14 2.69
C ALA A 13 23.64 15.29 1.73
N LEU A 14 23.42 15.90 0.56
CA LEU A 14 24.50 16.46 -0.24
C LEU A 14 24.12 17.89 -0.61
N VAL A 15 24.69 18.81 0.15
CA VAL A 15 24.73 20.24 -0.14
C VAL A 15 25.70 20.43 -1.31
N LEU A 16 25.20 20.83 -2.48
CA LEU A 16 26.02 21.40 -3.54
C LEU A 16 25.78 22.90 -3.58
N LEU A 17 26.63 23.62 -2.85
CA LEU A 17 26.86 25.05 -3.00
C LEU A 17 27.61 25.24 -4.33
N SER A 18 26.89 25.57 -5.40
CA SER A 18 27.50 26.09 -6.63
C SER A 18 27.63 27.60 -6.48
N GLY A 19 28.87 28.06 -6.37
CA GLY A 19 29.23 29.46 -6.21
C GLY A 19 28.86 30.30 -7.43
N VAL A 20 28.18 31.42 -7.17
CA VAL A 20 28.08 32.52 -8.12
C VAL A 20 29.09 33.58 -7.67
N ALA A 21 30.19 33.69 -8.41
CA ALA A 21 31.14 34.78 -8.28
C ALA A 21 30.48 36.07 -8.78
N PHE A 22 29.91 36.85 -7.86
CA PHE A 22 29.53 38.23 -8.16
C PHE A 22 30.80 39.09 -8.12
N ALA A 23 31.27 39.49 -9.29
CA ALA A 23 32.26 40.55 -9.44
C ALA A 23 31.64 41.85 -8.91
N VAL A 24 32.20 42.38 -7.83
CA VAL A 24 31.84 43.69 -7.29
C VAL A 24 32.64 44.76 -8.05
N PRO A 25 32.01 45.73 -8.72
CA PRO A 25 32.74 46.86 -9.28
C PRO A 25 33.24 47.75 -8.13
N ALA A 26 34.57 47.89 -8.03
CA ALA A 26 35.22 48.87 -7.18
C ALA A 26 35.08 50.26 -7.83
N MET A 27 34.13 51.05 -7.36
CA MET A 27 34.02 52.48 -7.69
C MET A 27 34.96 53.24 -6.76
N ALA A 28 36.12 53.64 -7.29
CA ALA A 28 37.01 54.61 -6.67
C ALA A 28 36.39 56.00 -6.81
N THR A 29 36.12 56.67 -5.70
CA THR A 29 35.78 58.10 -5.68
C THR A 29 36.94 58.86 -5.06
N GLU A 30 37.74 59.48 -5.93
CA GLU A 30 38.74 60.50 -5.59
C GLU A 30 38.03 61.79 -5.16
N GLY A 31 38.61 62.46 -4.16
CA GLY A 31 37.98 63.56 -3.45
C GLY A 31 38.02 64.92 -4.14
N ALA A 32 37.19 65.81 -3.62
CA ALA A 32 37.36 67.26 -3.55
C ALA A 32 36.42 67.71 -2.42
N ASP A 33 36.94 68.04 -1.25
CA ASP A 33 37.31 69.39 -0.82
C ASP A 33 36.11 70.33 -0.52
N SER A 34 36.32 71.10 0.53
CA SER A 34 35.62 72.32 0.94
C SER A 34 34.34 72.21 1.78
N THR A 35 34.57 72.37 3.09
CA THR A 35 34.08 73.51 3.90
C THR A 35 32.56 73.76 3.99
N THR A 36 32.11 73.88 5.25
CA THR A 36 30.88 74.54 5.76
C THR A 36 29.73 73.59 6.14
N GLY A 37 29.44 73.49 7.45
CA GLY A 37 28.15 72.94 7.90
C GLY A 37 28.14 72.19 9.24
N THR A 38 28.59 72.80 10.33
CA THR A 38 28.43 72.26 11.71
C THR A 38 26.97 72.28 12.22
N GLN A 39 25.97 72.28 11.32
CA GLN A 39 24.54 72.27 11.69
C GLN A 39 23.72 71.10 11.11
N THR A 40 24.30 70.18 10.33
CA THR A 40 23.56 69.09 9.64
C THR A 40 23.93 67.67 10.07
N LYS A 41 24.86 67.47 11.02
CA LYS A 41 25.24 66.12 11.48
C LYS A 41 24.12 65.42 12.26
N THR A 42 23.34 66.19 13.02
CA THR A 42 22.24 65.67 13.86
C THR A 42 21.04 65.22 13.03
N GLU A 43 20.70 65.94 11.95
CA GLU A 43 19.62 65.57 11.02
C GLU A 43 19.99 64.36 10.15
N VAL A 44 21.24 64.25 9.70
CA VAL A 44 21.70 63.09 8.93
C VAL A 44 21.69 61.81 9.79
N GLU A 45 22.11 61.90 11.06
CA GLU A 45 22.04 60.77 12.00
C GLU A 45 20.59 60.40 12.37
N SER A 46 19.67 61.36 12.50
CA SER A 46 18.26 61.04 12.76
C SER A 46 17.59 60.40 11.55
N HIS A 47 17.88 60.88 10.34
CA HIS A 47 17.35 60.33 9.09
C HIS A 47 17.89 58.92 8.81
N ALA A 48 19.17 58.65 9.15
CA ALA A 48 19.75 57.31 9.06
C ALA A 48 19.12 56.33 10.05
N LYS A 49 18.83 56.76 11.29
CA LYS A 49 18.15 55.94 12.31
C LYS A 49 16.71 55.63 11.91
N ASP A 50 15.97 56.62 11.40
CA ASP A 50 14.59 56.43 10.93
C ASP A 50 14.52 55.46 9.74
N LEU A 51 15.42 55.64 8.75
CA LEU A 51 15.53 54.73 7.62
C LEU A 51 15.85 53.29 8.07
N THR A 52 16.72 53.14 9.07
CA THR A 52 17.08 51.82 9.61
C THR A 52 15.89 51.14 10.29
N GLU A 53 15.11 51.86 11.09
CA GLU A 53 13.92 51.30 11.74
C GLU A 53 12.78 51.03 10.75
N GLN A 54 12.62 51.86 9.72
CA GLN A 54 11.69 51.57 8.61
C GLN A 54 12.08 50.29 7.86
N LEU A 55 13.35 50.13 7.46
CA LEU A 55 13.85 48.94 6.78
C LEU A 55 13.70 47.69 7.64
N LYS A 56 13.98 47.78 8.95
CA LYS A 56 13.82 46.68 9.90
C LYS A 56 12.36 46.28 10.08
N THR A 57 11.46 47.25 10.11
CA THR A 57 10.01 47.00 10.19
C THR A 57 9.51 46.36 8.89
N GLN A 58 9.90 46.89 7.73
CA GLN A 58 9.56 46.31 6.43
C GLN A 58 10.09 44.88 6.28
N ALA A 59 11.34 44.62 6.69
CA ALA A 59 11.94 43.29 6.67
C ALA A 59 11.20 42.30 7.59
N LYS A 60 10.79 42.74 8.79
CA LYS A 60 9.97 41.92 9.71
C LYS A 60 8.61 41.61 9.11
N THR A 61 7.94 42.60 8.52
CA THR A 61 6.65 42.42 7.86
C THR A 61 6.75 41.42 6.70
N GLN A 62 7.69 41.62 5.78
CA GLN A 62 7.91 40.71 4.66
C GLN A 62 8.27 39.29 5.11
N LEU A 63 9.09 39.14 6.17
CA LEU A 63 9.41 37.82 6.73
C LEU A 63 8.17 37.15 7.34
N SER A 64 7.34 37.91 8.03
CA SER A 64 6.10 37.40 8.63
C SER A 64 5.08 36.96 7.57
N GLU A 65 4.93 37.74 6.50
CA GLU A 65 4.06 37.45 5.36
C GLU A 65 4.55 36.21 4.61
N LYS A 66 5.85 36.13 4.31
CA LYS A 66 6.43 34.93 3.68
C LYS A 66 6.25 33.69 4.55
N LYS A 67 6.46 33.79 5.87
CA LYS A 67 6.20 32.68 6.80
C LYS A 67 4.73 32.25 6.80
N ALA A 68 3.79 33.19 6.79
CA ALA A 68 2.37 32.89 6.74
C ALA A 68 1.97 32.24 5.41
N ALA A 69 2.44 32.79 4.28
CA ALA A 69 2.22 32.22 2.94
C ALA A 69 2.79 30.80 2.82
N THR A 70 4.02 30.56 3.28
CA THR A 70 4.63 29.21 3.29
C THR A 70 3.84 28.24 4.18
N LYS A 71 3.36 28.68 5.35
CA LYS A 71 2.51 27.85 6.21
C LYS A 71 1.20 27.47 5.51
N ALA A 72 0.53 28.44 4.88
CA ALA A 72 -0.72 28.21 4.15
C ALA A 72 -0.52 27.22 2.98
N GLN A 73 0.50 27.43 2.14
CA GLN A 73 0.84 26.50 1.05
C GLN A 73 1.17 25.10 1.58
N THR A 74 1.91 25.02 2.69
CA THR A 74 2.25 23.73 3.32
C THR A 74 0.99 23.01 3.82
N GLN A 75 0.01 23.73 4.36
CA GLN A 75 -1.26 23.17 4.83
C GLN A 75 -2.10 22.65 3.65
N GLU A 76 -2.22 23.43 2.58
CA GLU A 76 -2.93 23.02 1.35
C GLU A 76 -2.30 21.75 0.74
N HIS A 77 -0.97 21.71 0.62
CA HIS A 77 -0.26 20.53 0.12
C HIS A 77 -0.46 19.30 1.02
N ARG A 78 -0.48 19.47 2.35
CA ARG A 78 -0.76 18.39 3.30
C ARG A 78 -2.18 17.87 3.14
N GLN A 79 -3.16 18.75 3.01
CA GLN A 79 -4.56 18.38 2.81
C GLN A 79 -4.73 17.60 1.50
N LYS A 80 -4.22 18.14 0.38
CA LYS A 80 -4.26 17.47 -0.93
C LYS A 80 -3.59 16.09 -0.90
N ALA A 81 -2.42 15.98 -0.25
CA ALA A 81 -1.73 14.70 -0.11
C ALA A 81 -2.54 13.70 0.73
N CYS A 82 -3.22 14.16 1.78
CA CYS A 82 -4.06 13.30 2.60
C CYS A 82 -5.30 12.82 1.83
N GLU A 83 -6.03 13.71 1.16
CA GLU A 83 -7.19 13.36 0.34
C GLU A 83 -6.81 12.34 -0.76
N ALA A 84 -5.67 12.55 -1.42
CA ALA A 84 -5.14 11.60 -2.40
C ALA A 84 -4.82 10.23 -1.76
N ARG A 85 -4.27 10.20 -0.54
CA ARG A 85 -4.01 8.94 0.19
C ARG A 85 -5.31 8.25 0.59
N LYS A 86 -6.32 8.99 1.08
CA LYS A 86 -7.65 8.46 1.41
C LYS A 86 -8.29 7.81 0.19
N ALA A 87 -8.35 8.52 -0.93
CA ALA A 87 -8.91 7.98 -2.18
C ALA A 87 -8.18 6.71 -2.64
N ASN A 88 -6.84 6.72 -2.57
CA ASN A 88 -6.04 5.55 -2.90
C ASN A 88 -6.28 4.36 -1.96
N LEU A 89 -6.46 4.61 -0.66
CA LEU A 89 -6.76 3.57 0.32
C LEU A 89 -8.12 2.95 0.05
N THR A 90 -9.18 3.76 -0.09
CA THR A 90 -10.53 3.27 -0.44
C THR A 90 -10.50 2.43 -1.72
N LYS A 91 -9.78 2.89 -2.75
CA LYS A 91 -9.61 2.12 -4.00
C LYS A 91 -8.90 0.79 -3.76
N ARG A 92 -7.87 0.75 -2.92
CA ARG A 92 -7.15 -0.50 -2.57
C ARG A 92 -8.04 -1.47 -1.80
N MET A 93 -8.86 -0.97 -0.87
CA MET A 93 -9.81 -1.78 -0.12
C MET A 93 -10.85 -2.45 -1.02
N SER A 94 -11.52 -1.65 -1.85
CA SER A 94 -12.51 -2.16 -2.82
C SER A 94 -11.88 -3.20 -3.77
N LYS A 95 -10.67 -2.93 -4.27
CA LYS A 95 -9.92 -3.88 -5.11
C LYS A 95 -9.58 -5.17 -4.37
N ALA A 96 -9.17 -5.10 -3.10
CA ALA A 96 -8.83 -6.28 -2.32
C ALA A 96 -10.04 -7.22 -2.17
N VAL A 97 -11.20 -6.66 -1.79
CA VAL A 97 -12.46 -7.41 -1.68
C VAL A 97 -12.87 -8.00 -3.04
N THR A 98 -12.83 -7.20 -4.10
CA THR A 98 -13.17 -7.65 -5.46
C THR A 98 -12.29 -8.81 -5.91
N GLN A 99 -10.98 -8.73 -5.69
CA GLN A 99 -10.05 -9.79 -6.07
C GLN A 99 -10.25 -11.05 -5.21
N ALA A 100 -10.52 -10.90 -3.92
CA ALA A 100 -10.79 -12.03 -3.05
C ALA A 100 -12.06 -12.78 -3.48
N ASN A 101 -13.14 -12.07 -3.83
CA ASN A 101 -14.36 -12.66 -4.39
C ASN A 101 -14.09 -13.39 -5.69
N LYS A 102 -13.34 -12.79 -6.63
CA LYS A 102 -12.97 -13.46 -7.89
C LYS A 102 -12.21 -14.76 -7.66
N HIS A 103 -11.27 -14.78 -6.72
CA HIS A 103 -10.55 -16.02 -6.38
C HIS A 103 -11.48 -17.07 -5.79
N LYS A 104 -12.36 -16.68 -4.86
CA LYS A 104 -13.36 -17.59 -4.28
C LYS A 104 -14.27 -18.19 -5.36
N GLU A 105 -14.81 -17.37 -6.27
CA GLU A 105 -15.67 -17.83 -7.36
C GLU A 105 -14.97 -18.86 -8.27
N VAL A 106 -13.69 -18.66 -8.55
CA VAL A 106 -12.90 -19.64 -9.32
C VAL A 106 -12.78 -20.95 -8.56
N PHE A 107 -12.51 -20.92 -7.26
CA PHE A 107 -12.44 -22.13 -6.43
C PHE A 107 -13.80 -22.83 -6.34
N ASP A 108 -14.89 -22.08 -6.15
CA ASP A 108 -16.26 -22.61 -6.12
C ASP A 108 -16.61 -23.32 -7.42
N LYS A 109 -16.27 -22.74 -8.57
CA LYS A 109 -16.47 -23.37 -9.89
C LYS A 109 -15.67 -24.66 -10.04
N ILE A 110 -14.42 -24.69 -9.59
CA ILE A 110 -13.61 -25.91 -9.62
C ILE A 110 -14.22 -26.97 -8.70
N TYR A 111 -14.61 -26.59 -7.48
CA TYR A 111 -15.18 -27.50 -6.51
C TYR A 111 -16.49 -28.14 -7.00
N SER A 112 -17.38 -27.34 -7.58
CA SER A 112 -18.61 -27.85 -8.22
C SER A 112 -18.29 -28.86 -9.33
N ARG A 113 -17.34 -28.55 -10.22
CA ARG A 113 -16.92 -29.50 -11.28
C ARG A 113 -16.32 -30.79 -10.73
N VAL A 114 -15.61 -30.72 -9.61
CA VAL A 114 -15.02 -31.89 -8.95
C VAL A 114 -16.11 -32.79 -8.37
N LYS A 115 -17.13 -32.22 -7.71
CA LYS A 115 -18.31 -32.98 -7.23
C LYS A 115 -19.04 -33.67 -8.38
N THR A 116 -19.35 -32.92 -9.45
CA THR A 116 -19.99 -33.47 -10.65
C THR A 116 -19.16 -34.59 -11.28
N PHE A 117 -17.84 -34.41 -11.40
CA PHE A 117 -16.96 -35.46 -11.94
C PHE A 117 -16.95 -36.73 -11.08
N TYR A 118 -16.95 -36.59 -9.75
CA TYR A 118 -17.03 -37.74 -8.84
C TYR A 118 -18.32 -38.54 -9.01
N GLU A 119 -19.45 -37.83 -9.10
CA GLU A 119 -20.79 -38.41 -9.31
C GLU A 119 -20.92 -39.06 -10.70
N ASP A 120 -20.55 -38.35 -11.77
CA ASP A 120 -20.67 -38.82 -13.16
C ASP A 120 -19.82 -40.07 -13.44
N LYS A 121 -18.67 -40.19 -12.76
CA LYS A 121 -17.76 -41.33 -12.89
C LYS A 121 -18.01 -42.44 -11.89
N ASN A 122 -19.00 -42.28 -11.00
CA ASN A 122 -19.35 -43.23 -9.94
C ASN A 122 -18.09 -43.74 -9.19
N LEU A 123 -17.19 -42.80 -8.86
CA LEU A 123 -15.91 -43.14 -8.25
C LEU A 123 -16.11 -43.54 -6.78
N SER A 124 -15.29 -44.48 -6.32
CA SER A 124 -15.20 -44.84 -4.90
C SER A 124 -13.89 -44.32 -4.33
N VAL A 125 -13.96 -43.37 -3.41
CA VAL A 125 -12.82 -42.78 -2.70
C VAL A 125 -13.12 -42.87 -1.21
N SER A 126 -12.29 -43.61 -0.45
CA SER A 126 -12.55 -43.90 0.97
C SER A 126 -12.75 -42.66 1.85
N ASP A 127 -12.01 -41.60 1.55
CA ASP A 127 -11.95 -40.38 2.38
C ASP A 127 -12.73 -39.21 1.76
N TYR A 128 -13.60 -39.48 0.77
CA TYR A 128 -14.28 -38.43 0.00
C TYR A 128 -15.10 -37.50 0.88
N ASP A 129 -15.91 -38.04 1.79
CA ASP A 129 -16.79 -37.25 2.65
C ASP A 129 -16.00 -36.35 3.60
N SER A 130 -14.90 -36.87 4.16
CA SER A 130 -14.00 -36.10 5.00
C SER A 130 -13.33 -34.96 4.22
N LEU A 131 -12.81 -35.25 3.02
CA LEU A 131 -12.16 -34.24 2.19
C LEU A 131 -13.15 -33.18 1.70
N THR A 132 -14.40 -33.57 1.43
CA THR A 132 -15.48 -32.66 1.05
C THR A 132 -15.84 -31.73 2.22
N ALA A 133 -15.96 -32.27 3.44
CA ALA A 133 -16.19 -31.48 4.64
C ALA A 133 -15.05 -30.47 4.93
N ASP A 134 -13.80 -30.86 4.67
CA ASP A 134 -12.64 -29.95 4.78
C ASP A 134 -12.72 -28.80 3.77
N VAL A 135 -13.17 -29.10 2.55
CA VAL A 135 -13.35 -28.09 1.50
C VAL A 135 -14.51 -27.15 1.84
N ASP A 136 -15.64 -27.68 2.30
CA ASP A 136 -16.81 -26.90 2.72
C ASP A 136 -16.46 -25.95 3.89
N THR A 137 -15.73 -26.47 4.89
CA THR A 137 -15.23 -25.67 6.02
C THR A 137 -14.30 -24.54 5.55
N ALA A 138 -13.37 -24.85 4.64
CA ALA A 138 -12.45 -23.85 4.12
C ALA A 138 -13.14 -22.83 3.19
N GLN A 139 -14.16 -23.24 2.43
CA GLN A 139 -15.01 -22.36 1.63
C GLN A 139 -15.75 -21.36 2.51
N ALA A 140 -16.37 -21.83 3.60
CA ALA A 140 -17.04 -20.99 4.58
C ALA A 140 -16.04 -20.02 5.26
N GLY A 141 -14.88 -20.51 5.71
CA GLY A 141 -13.84 -19.67 6.30
C GLY A 141 -13.33 -18.57 5.35
N ALA A 142 -13.19 -18.87 4.05
CA ALA A 142 -12.88 -17.88 3.04
C ALA A 142 -14.01 -16.84 2.88
N ALA A 143 -15.27 -17.27 2.86
CA ALA A 143 -16.43 -16.37 2.79
C ALA A 143 -16.46 -15.40 3.98
N THR A 144 -16.37 -15.92 5.21
CA THR A 144 -16.34 -15.12 6.44
C THR A 144 -15.17 -14.14 6.45
N SER A 145 -13.99 -14.56 5.98
CA SER A 145 -12.82 -13.68 5.93
C SER A 145 -12.95 -12.56 4.89
N ILE A 146 -13.66 -12.80 3.79
CA ILE A 146 -13.97 -11.77 2.78
C ILE A 146 -15.00 -10.79 3.34
N GLU A 147 -16.04 -11.30 3.99
CA GLU A 147 -17.07 -10.48 4.64
C GLU A 147 -16.46 -9.57 5.70
N ALA A 148 -15.65 -10.13 6.62
CA ALA A 148 -14.94 -9.35 7.63
C ALA A 148 -14.05 -8.26 7.02
N LEU A 149 -13.34 -8.55 5.92
CA LEU A 149 -12.54 -7.56 5.20
C LEU A 149 -13.41 -6.46 4.58
N SER A 150 -14.58 -6.82 4.04
CA SER A 150 -15.51 -5.87 3.43
C SER A 150 -16.22 -4.97 4.45
N SER A 151 -16.41 -5.47 5.67
CA SER A 151 -17.03 -4.73 6.78
C SER A 151 -16.06 -3.81 7.52
N LEU A 152 -14.77 -3.79 7.15
CA LEU A 152 -13.82 -2.83 7.70
C LEU A 152 -14.15 -1.42 7.17
N ASP A 153 -14.75 -0.60 8.03
CA ASP A 153 -14.88 0.83 7.78
C ASP A 153 -13.57 1.54 8.11
N VAL A 154 -12.92 2.09 7.08
CA VAL A 154 -11.64 2.78 7.20
C VAL A 154 -11.87 4.25 6.88
N SER A 155 -12.29 4.99 7.90
CA SER A 155 -12.37 6.45 7.82
C SER A 155 -11.00 7.06 8.07
N VAL A 156 -10.37 7.58 7.01
CA VAL A 156 -9.17 8.42 7.13
C VAL A 156 -9.64 9.85 7.41
N ASP A 157 -9.42 10.29 8.65
CA ASP A 157 -9.49 11.69 9.02
C ASP A 157 -8.11 12.33 8.86
N CYS A 158 -8.04 13.27 7.92
CA CYS A 158 -6.83 14.02 7.58
C CYS A 158 -6.34 14.98 8.66
N THR A 159 -7.11 15.13 9.74
CA THR A 159 -6.76 15.93 10.91
C THR A 159 -6.31 15.09 12.11
N SER A 160 -6.56 13.78 12.08
CA SER A 160 -6.27 12.86 13.19
C SER A 160 -4.95 12.09 13.03
N GLN A 161 -4.36 11.65 14.15
CA GLN A 161 -3.13 10.84 14.16
C GLN A 161 -3.37 9.32 14.02
N ASN A 162 -4.62 8.85 14.01
CA ASN A 162 -4.96 7.42 14.14
C ASN A 162 -4.96 6.62 12.83
N VAL A 163 -4.59 7.25 11.71
CA VAL A 163 -4.59 6.62 10.36
C VAL A 163 -3.71 5.37 10.29
N ALA A 164 -2.62 5.34 11.07
CA ALA A 164 -1.69 4.21 11.08
C ALA A 164 -2.33 2.91 11.58
N GLU A 165 -3.18 3.00 12.62
CA GLU A 165 -3.86 1.85 13.20
C GLU A 165 -4.87 1.27 12.21
N THR A 166 -5.70 2.13 11.63
CA THR A 166 -6.71 1.73 10.65
C THR A 166 -6.11 1.03 9.42
N VAL A 167 -4.98 1.55 8.92
CA VAL A 167 -4.24 0.91 7.82
C VAL A 167 -3.66 -0.44 8.24
N SER A 168 -3.16 -0.57 9.47
CA SER A 168 -2.65 -1.82 10.02
C SER A 168 -3.76 -2.89 10.11
N THR A 169 -4.93 -2.51 10.62
CA THR A 169 -6.11 -3.39 10.70
C THR A 169 -6.54 -3.86 9.31
N PHE A 170 -6.60 -2.96 8.32
CA PHE A 170 -6.90 -3.34 6.95
C PHE A 170 -5.87 -4.32 6.38
N GLN A 171 -4.57 -4.09 6.58
CA GLN A 171 -3.52 -4.99 6.12
C GLN A 171 -3.63 -6.39 6.75
N GLN A 172 -3.96 -6.46 8.05
CA GLN A 172 -4.19 -7.71 8.74
C GLN A 172 -5.42 -8.44 8.18
N GLY A 173 -6.51 -7.71 7.92
CA GLY A 173 -7.71 -8.23 7.25
C GLY A 173 -7.36 -8.86 5.90
N VAL A 174 -6.65 -8.13 5.03
CA VAL A 174 -6.21 -8.64 3.71
C VAL A 174 -5.36 -9.90 3.85
N LYS A 175 -4.43 -9.92 4.80
CA LYS A 175 -3.59 -11.09 5.06
C LYS A 175 -4.43 -12.29 5.48
N SER A 176 -5.35 -12.10 6.43
CA SER A 176 -6.26 -13.13 6.91
C SER A 176 -7.09 -13.71 5.75
N THR A 177 -7.73 -12.86 4.94
CA THR A 177 -8.49 -13.28 3.77
C THR A 177 -7.66 -14.10 2.78
N ARG A 178 -6.41 -13.68 2.51
CA ARG A 178 -5.50 -14.41 1.63
C ARG A 178 -5.14 -15.79 2.19
N ASP A 179 -4.89 -15.88 3.49
CA ASP A 179 -4.52 -17.13 4.15
C ASP A 179 -5.73 -18.10 4.19
N SER A 180 -6.95 -17.60 4.36
CA SER A 180 -8.19 -18.39 4.23
C SER A 180 -8.43 -18.89 2.80
N LEU A 181 -8.24 -18.04 1.78
CA LEU A 181 -8.31 -18.45 0.37
C LEU A 181 -7.25 -19.50 0.02
N LYS A 182 -6.05 -19.40 0.59
CA LYS A 182 -4.99 -20.41 0.43
C LYS A 182 -5.42 -21.75 1.03
N THR A 183 -6.03 -21.72 2.22
CA THR A 183 -6.56 -22.93 2.88
C THR A 183 -7.62 -23.59 1.99
N TYR A 184 -8.58 -22.82 1.47
CA TYR A 184 -9.58 -23.34 0.53
C TYR A 184 -8.95 -24.00 -0.70
N ARG A 185 -7.97 -23.32 -1.34
CA ARG A 185 -7.23 -23.90 -2.47
C ARG A 185 -6.51 -25.21 -2.10
N THR A 186 -5.90 -25.28 -0.93
CA THR A 186 -5.17 -26.47 -0.47
C THR A 186 -6.12 -27.64 -0.26
N SER A 187 -7.21 -27.45 0.48
CA SER A 187 -8.23 -28.50 0.70
C SER A 187 -8.78 -29.01 -0.63
N LEU A 188 -9.08 -28.10 -1.56
CA LEU A 188 -9.56 -28.45 -2.89
C LEU A 188 -8.52 -29.27 -3.68
N THR A 189 -7.24 -28.94 -3.55
CA THR A 189 -6.15 -29.71 -4.18
C THR A 189 -6.03 -31.11 -3.59
N HIS A 190 -6.24 -31.27 -2.28
CA HIS A 190 -6.22 -32.59 -1.63
C HIS A 190 -7.38 -33.46 -2.13
N LEU A 191 -8.60 -32.92 -2.20
CA LEU A 191 -9.76 -33.60 -2.78
C LEU A 191 -9.50 -34.06 -4.23
N ILE A 192 -9.02 -33.15 -5.08
CA ILE A 192 -8.71 -33.45 -6.50
C ILE A 192 -7.68 -34.57 -6.61
N LYS A 193 -6.62 -34.53 -5.79
CA LYS A 193 -5.57 -35.57 -5.80
C LYS A 193 -6.12 -36.94 -5.42
N SER A 194 -6.99 -36.99 -4.40
CA SER A 194 -7.61 -38.24 -3.95
C SER A 194 -8.50 -38.84 -5.04
N ILE A 195 -9.34 -38.02 -5.66
CA ILE A 195 -10.21 -38.43 -6.77
C ILE A 195 -9.40 -38.91 -7.98
N LYS A 196 -8.31 -38.22 -8.33
CA LYS A 196 -7.43 -38.63 -9.43
C LYS A 196 -6.76 -39.99 -9.15
N GLY A 197 -6.39 -40.25 -7.90
CA GLY A 197 -5.82 -41.55 -7.50
C GLY A 197 -6.81 -42.70 -7.71
N ALA A 198 -8.09 -42.49 -7.38
CA ALA A 198 -9.14 -43.47 -7.63
C ALA A 198 -9.42 -43.67 -9.13
N SER A 199 -9.49 -42.59 -9.93
CA SER A 199 -9.78 -42.70 -11.37
C SER A 199 -8.70 -43.49 -12.13
N THR A 200 -7.41 -43.35 -11.77
CA THR A 200 -6.33 -44.13 -12.41
C THR A 200 -6.35 -45.61 -12.06
N SER A 201 -7.01 -45.99 -10.96
CA SER A 201 -7.15 -47.40 -10.55
C SER A 201 -8.29 -48.08 -11.31
N THR A 202 -9.37 -47.34 -11.62
CA THR A 202 -10.50 -47.84 -12.42
C THR A 202 -10.10 -48.15 -13.87
N ASP A 203 -9.26 -47.32 -14.49
CA ASP A 203 -8.82 -47.53 -15.88
C ASP A 203 -7.85 -48.73 -16.06
N LYS A 204 -7.20 -49.18 -14.98
CA LYS A 204 -6.22 -50.27 -15.04
C LYS A 204 -6.83 -51.66 -14.85
N SER A 205 -8.09 -51.74 -14.42
CA SER A 205 -8.75 -53.02 -14.09
C SER A 205 -9.53 -53.64 -15.26
N THR A 206 -9.55 -53.02 -16.44
CA THR A 206 -10.36 -53.46 -17.60
C THR A 206 -9.57 -54.16 -18.70
N ASN A 207 -8.35 -54.66 -18.42
CA ASN A 207 -7.49 -55.27 -19.45
C ASN A 207 -6.86 -56.62 -19.06
N THR A 208 -7.50 -57.38 -18.18
CA THR A 208 -7.05 -58.75 -17.85
C THR A 208 -8.25 -59.67 -17.66
N GLU A 209 -9.07 -59.82 -18.70
CA GLU A 209 -9.94 -61.00 -18.85
C GLU A 209 -10.53 -61.01 -20.27
N SER A 210 -9.77 -61.56 -21.23
CA SER A 210 -10.31 -62.40 -22.32
C SER A 210 -9.16 -62.92 -23.18
N SER A 211 -8.59 -64.07 -22.82
CA SER A 211 -7.91 -64.95 -23.77
C SER A 211 -7.74 -66.35 -23.18
N THR A 212 -8.79 -67.16 -23.27
CA THR A 212 -8.67 -68.60 -23.54
C THR A 212 -10.02 -69.08 -24.03
N ASN A 213 -10.17 -69.12 -25.35
CA ASN A 213 -11.12 -69.99 -26.01
C ASN A 213 -10.31 -70.90 -26.95
N GLU A 214 -10.75 -72.16 -27.05
CA GLU A 214 -10.54 -73.09 -28.19
C GLU A 214 -9.12 -73.72 -28.37
N THR A 215 -8.89 -75.01 -28.67
CA THR A 215 -9.69 -76.17 -29.12
C THR A 215 -8.83 -77.44 -28.96
N GLY A 216 -9.42 -78.61 -28.71
CA GLY A 216 -8.71 -79.89 -28.83
C GLY A 216 -9.59 -81.13 -28.63
N GLN A 217 -10.10 -81.65 -29.76
CA GLN A 217 -10.60 -83.00 -30.09
C GLN A 217 -11.07 -83.95 -28.98
#